data_AF-S4NLV6-F1
#
_entry.id   AF-S4NLV6-F1
#
_cell.length_a   1.000
_cell.length_b   1.000
_cell.length_c   1.000
_cell.angle_alpha   90.00
_cell.angle_beta   90.00
_cell.angle_gamma   90.00
#
_symmetry.space_group_name_H-M   'P 1'
#
loop_
_entity.id
_entity.type
_entity.pdbx_description
1 polymer ?
#
loop_
_entity_poly.entity_id
_entity_poly.type
_entity_poly.pdbx_seq_one_letter_code
_entity_poly.pdbx_strand_id
1 'polypeptide(L)' 'MFATNLFRTLPPSSNPNGAEFDPEEDEPTLEAAWPHLQLVYELFLRLLESPEFQPNIAKKYIDQKFVLQLLELFDTEDP' A
#
# COMPACT_ATOMS: atom_id res chain seq x y z
N MET A 1 -1.71 -8.75 -10.89
CA MET A 1 -2.97 -8.43 -10.18
C MET A 1 -2.66 -7.51 -9.00
N PHE A 2 -2.15 -7.98 -7.85
CA PHE A 2 -1.84 -7.10 -6.71
C PHE A 2 -0.85 -5.97 -7.05
N ALA A 3 0.36 -6.34 -7.48
CA ALA A 3 1.42 -5.39 -7.82
C ALA A 3 0.99 -4.34 -8.86
N THR A 4 0.24 -4.74 -9.89
CA THR A 4 -0.23 -3.84 -10.96
C THR A 4 -1.25 -2.81 -10.47
N ASN A 5 -2.06 -3.15 -9.46
CA ASN A 5 -3.07 -2.23 -8.93
C ASN A 5 -2.49 -1.33 -7.83
N LEU A 6 -1.52 -1.81 -7.05
CA LEU A 6 -1.02 -1.10 -5.87
C LEU A 6 0.30 -0.38 -6.09
N PHE A 7 1.28 -1.00 -6.74
CA PHE A 7 2.62 -0.43 -6.87
C PHE A 7 2.61 0.69 -7.92
N ARG A 8 2.43 1.91 -7.42
CA ARG A 8 2.45 3.17 -8.17
C ARG A 8 3.25 4.20 -7.39
N THR A 9 3.79 5.17 -8.09
CA THR A 9 4.37 6.34 -7.44
C THR A 9 3.25 7.08 -6.69
N LEU A 10 3.48 7.37 -5.41
CA LEU A 10 2.55 8.16 -4.61
C LEU A 10 2.46 9.58 -5.19
N PRO A 11 1.27 10.22 -5.12
CA PRO A 11 1.14 11.62 -5.49
C PRO A 11 2.08 12.48 -4.62
N PRO A 12 2.47 13.67 -5.10
CA PRO A 12 3.19 14.62 -4.26
C PRO A 12 2.37 14.93 -3.00
N SER A 13 3.06 15.12 -1.88
CA SER A 13 2.41 15.42 -0.61
C SER A 13 1.55 16.68 -0.70
N SER A 14 0.35 16.60 -0.13
CA SER A 14 -0.60 17.71 -0.02
C SER A 14 -0.29 18.60 1.18
N ASN A 15 0.48 18.07 2.15
CA ASN A 15 0.80 18.73 3.41
C ASN A 15 2.09 19.56 3.30
N PRO A 16 2.20 20.65 4.10
CA PRO A 16 3.38 21.51 4.08
C PRO A 16 4.62 20.77 4.59
N ASN A 17 5.76 20.97 3.92
CA ASN A 17 7.02 20.34 4.31
C ASN A 17 7.82 21.22 5.29
N GLY A 18 8.47 20.59 6.27
CA GLY A 18 9.50 21.24 7.09
C GLY A 18 8.98 21.89 8.37
N ALA A 19 9.34 23.15 8.64
CA ALA A 19 9.10 23.80 9.93
C ALA A 19 7.63 24.19 10.18
N GLU A 20 6.79 24.10 9.15
CA GLU A 20 5.34 24.38 9.20
C GLU A 20 4.50 23.08 9.18
N PHE A 21 5.15 21.91 9.21
CA PHE A 21 4.46 20.63 9.29
C PHE A 21 3.94 20.41 10.73
N ASP A 22 2.62 20.35 10.88
CA ASP A 22 1.97 19.92 12.11
C ASP A 22 1.09 18.69 11.81
N PRO A 23 1.50 17.49 12.25
CA PRO A 23 0.75 16.26 11.98
C PRO A 23 -0.64 16.23 12.63
N GLU A 24 -0.95 17.14 13.56
CA GLU A 24 -2.30 17.29 14.12
C GLU A 24 -3.23 18.15 13.24
N GLU A 25 -2.68 19.04 12.41
CA GLU A 25 -3.43 19.91 11.49
C GLU A 25 -3.54 19.37 10.06
N ASP A 26 -2.76 18.33 9.74
CA ASP A 26 -2.77 17.68 8.43
C ASP A 26 -4.15 17.07 8.11
N GLU A 27 -4.74 17.50 6.99
CA GLU A 27 -5.98 16.90 6.50
C GLU A 27 -5.69 15.56 5.79
N PRO A 28 -6.41 14.48 6.09
CA PRO A 28 -6.19 13.20 5.44
C PRO A 28 -6.56 13.27 3.96
N THR A 29 -5.63 12.90 3.08
CA THR A 29 -5.89 12.80 1.64
C THR A 29 -6.48 11.43 1.32
N LEU A 30 -7.75 11.39 0.95
CA LEU A 30 -8.44 10.15 0.60
C LEU A 30 -8.14 9.68 -0.82
N GLU A 31 -7.85 8.39 -0.99
CA GLU A 31 -7.62 7.80 -2.31
C GLU A 31 -8.94 7.57 -3.07
N ALA A 32 -9.12 8.24 -4.21
CA ALA A 32 -10.34 8.14 -5.01
C ALA A 32 -10.61 6.71 -5.53
N ALA A 33 -9.55 5.93 -5.76
CA ALA A 33 -9.65 4.52 -6.16
C ALA A 33 -9.87 3.55 -4.99
N TRP A 34 -10.03 4.05 -3.75
CA TRP A 34 -10.14 3.22 -2.54
C TRP A 34 -11.17 2.08 -2.64
N PRO A 35 -12.40 2.27 -3.17
CA PRO A 35 -13.37 1.17 -3.31
C PRO A 35 -12.84 -0.01 -4.13
N HIS A 36 -11.89 0.22 -5.04
CA HIS A 36 -11.24 -0.83 -5.81
C HIS A 36 -9.99 -1.36 -5.10
N LEU A 37 -9.17 -0.47 -4.52
CA LEU A 37 -7.94 -0.85 -3.83
C LEU A 37 -8.22 -1.66 -2.56
N GLN A 38 -9.26 -1.34 -1.82
CA GLN A 38 -9.73 -2.10 -0.67
C GLN A 38 -9.91 -3.58 -1.03
N LEU A 39 -10.58 -3.87 -2.14
CA LEU A 39 -10.80 -5.24 -2.60
C LEU A 39 -9.49 -5.96 -2.96
N VAL A 40 -8.52 -5.23 -3.51
CA VAL A 40 -7.21 -5.80 -3.86
C VAL A 40 -6.40 -6.11 -2.59
N TYR A 41 -6.43 -5.24 -1.59
CA TYR A 41 -5.82 -5.48 -0.28
C TYR A 41 -6.49 -6.65 0.43
N GLU A 42 -7.81 -6.67 0.52
CA GLU A 42 -8.58 -7.73 1.16
C GLU A 42 -8.32 -9.09 0.50
N LEU A 43 -8.31 -9.15 -0.83
CA LEU A 43 -8.04 -10.38 -1.56
C LEU A 43 -6.63 -10.90 -1.30
N PHE A 44 -5.63 -10.02 -1.25
CA PHE A 44 -4.26 -10.41 -0.95
C PHE A 44 -4.09 -10.86 0.50
N LEU A 45 -4.73 -10.16 1.45
CA LEU A 45 -4.74 -10.56 2.85
C LEU A 45 -5.37 -11.95 3.03
N ARG A 46 -6.55 -12.17 2.43
CA ARG A 46 -7.23 -13.48 2.48
C ARG A 46 -6.43 -14.60 1.82
N LEU A 47 -5.66 -14.29 0.77
CA LEU A 47 -4.74 -15.24 0.15
C LEU A 47 -3.62 -15.64 1.13
N LEU A 48 -3.02 -14.67 1.83
CA LEU A 48 -1.93 -14.91 2.79
C LEU A 48 -2.41 -15.63 4.05
N GLU A 49 -3.62 -15.33 4.52
CA GLU A 49 -4.25 -15.95 5.69
C GLU A 49 -4.85 -17.32 5.41
N SER A 50 -4.94 -17.73 4.14
CA SER A 50 -5.53 -19.02 3.77
C SER A 50 -4.74 -20.18 4.38
N PRO A 51 -5.40 -21.17 5.00
CA PRO A 51 -4.74 -22.36 5.54
C PRO A 51 -4.07 -23.21 4.45
N GLU A 52 -4.49 -23.04 3.19
CA GLU A 52 -3.92 -23.73 2.03
C GLU A 52 -2.78 -22.94 1.37
N PHE A 53 -2.40 -21.78 1.92
CA PHE A 53 -1.31 -20.97 1.40
C PHE A 53 0.01 -21.75 1.48
N GLN A 54 0.76 -21.76 0.37
CA GLN A 54 2.03 -22.47 0.27
C GLN A 54 3.20 -21.47 0.15
N PRO A 55 3.90 -21.14 1.26
CA PRO A 55 4.98 -20.13 1.25
C PRO A 55 6.11 -20.45 0.27
N ASN A 56 6.40 -21.74 0.05
CA ASN A 56 7.45 -22.18 -0.85
C ASN A 56 7.18 -21.88 -2.33
N ILE A 57 5.90 -21.79 -2.71
CA ILE A 57 5.48 -21.35 -4.04
C ILE A 57 5.49 -19.82 -4.08
N ALA A 58 4.92 -19.17 -3.06
CA ALA A 58 4.77 -17.73 -3.01
C ALA A 58 6.10 -16.96 -2.99
N LYS A 59 7.14 -17.47 -2.30
CA LYS A 59 8.47 -16.82 -2.23
C LYS A 59 9.15 -16.59 -3.58
N LYS A 60 8.71 -17.27 -4.65
CA LYS A 60 9.20 -17.03 -6.02
C LYS A 60 8.62 -15.76 -6.64
N TYR A 61 7.55 -15.23 -6.09
CA TYR A 61 6.80 -14.07 -6.58
C TYR A 61 6.80 -12.91 -5.58
N ILE A 62 6.83 -13.21 -4.28
CA ILE A 62 7.00 -12.25 -3.19
C ILE A 62 8.50 -12.22 -2.86
N ASP A 63 9.26 -11.51 -3.69
CA ASP A 63 10.70 -11.33 -3.53
C ASP A 63 11.04 -10.00 -2.81
N GLN A 64 12.33 -9.70 -2.64
CA GLN A 64 12.75 -8.47 -1.98
C GLN A 64 12.24 -7.21 -2.70
N LYS A 65 12.14 -7.24 -4.03
CA LYS A 65 11.63 -6.11 -4.81
C LYS A 65 10.16 -5.87 -4.50
N PHE A 66 9.35 -6.93 -4.44
CA PHE A 66 7.95 -6.84 -4.03
C PHE A 66 7.82 -6.21 -2.64
N VAL A 67 8.65 -6.64 -1.67
CA VAL A 67 8.62 -6.10 -0.30
C VAL A 67 9.00 -4.63 -0.26
N LEU A 68 10.03 -4.21 -1.00
CA LEU A 68 10.42 -2.80 -1.09
C LEU A 68 9.29 -1.94 -1.65
N GLN A 69 8.67 -2.35 -2.76
CA GLN A 69 7.54 -1.61 -3.35
C GLN A 69 6.31 -1.59 -2.44
N LEU A 70 6.12 -2.62 -1.59
CA LEU A 70 5.07 -2.62 -0.59
C LEU A 70 5.36 -1.63 0.55
N LEU A 71 6.62 -1.51 0.97
CA LEU A 71 7.03 -0.57 2.02
C LEU A 71 6.93 0.89 1.54
N GLU A 72 7.21 1.17 0.26
CA GLU A 72 7.02 2.51 -0.33
C GLU A 72 5.57 3.01 -0.20
N LEU A 73 4.58 2.12 -0.13
CA LEU A 73 3.18 2.52 0.03
C LEU A 73 2.84 3.01 1.44
N PHE A 74 3.71 2.82 2.43
CA PHE A 74 3.47 3.30 3.80
C PHE A 74 3.61 4.82 3.94
N ASP A 75 4.20 5.49 2.95
CA ASP A 75 4.31 6.96 2.89
C ASP A 75 3.02 7.60 2.32
N THR A 76 1.92 6.85 2.20
CA THR A 76 0.61 7.36 1.76
C THR A 76 0.00 8.29 2.82
N GLU A 77 -0.67 9.34 2.37
CA GLU A 77 -1.43 10.28 3.22
C GLU A 77 -2.83 9.75 3.59
N ASP A 78 -3.28 8.68 2.93
CA ASP A 78 -4.54 7.97 3.22
C ASP A 78 -4.38 7.07 4.47
N PRO A 79 -5.26 7.19 5.49
CA PRO A 79 -5.11 6.52 6.79
C PRO A 79 -5.46 5.01 6.81
#